data_AF-A0A3D2LBC2-F1
#
_entry.id   AF-A0A3D2LBC2-F1
#
_cell.length_a   1.000
_cell.length_b   1.000
_cell.length_c   1.000
_cell.angle_alpha   90.00
_cell.angle_beta   90.00
_cell.angle_gamma   90.00
#
_symmetry.space_group_name_H-M   'P 1'
#
loop_
_entity.id
_entity.type
_entity.pdbx_description
1 polymer ?
#
loop_
_entity_poly.entity_id
_entity_poly.type
_entity_poly.pdbx_seq_one_letter_code
_entity_poly.pdbx_strand_id
1 'polypeptide(L)'
;LIVHAKAMQPFAETWRKLHTRKMHDGGGVRLYANAVNAAYEPTSETSADMLTRQAIDTVDFPPTVEQAWKDGVRTFVELGPRDTLTAALGNILEGKDYNAVATDRIETADLGQVADLAAFLFADGRAPKMKPVADALDAARRNRTVRPAPWALTRDVPYAKPIVPALIPTSRMPVAPILAAVNYPAPCD
;
A
#
# COMPACT_ATOMS: atom_id res chain seq x y z
N LEU A 1 12.00 6.14 -20.17
CA LEU A 1 13.20 6.01 -19.30
C LEU A 1 13.60 4.55 -19.30
N ILE A 2 14.85 4.22 -19.62
CA ILE A 2 15.37 2.83 -19.54
C ILE A 2 16.22 2.78 -18.28
N VAL A 3 15.82 2.00 -17.29
CA VAL A 3 16.56 1.71 -16.05
C VAL A 3 16.49 0.20 -15.79
N HIS A 4 17.33 -0.28 -14.87
CA HIS A 4 17.48 -1.70 -14.54
C HIS A 4 18.09 -2.54 -15.68
N ALA A 5 18.94 -1.89 -16.48
CA ALA A 5 19.56 -2.49 -17.65
C ALA A 5 20.93 -1.87 -17.94
N LYS A 6 21.84 -2.66 -18.53
CA LYS A 6 23.22 -2.25 -18.84
C LYS A 6 23.33 -1.01 -19.74
N ALA A 7 22.26 -0.64 -20.44
CA ALA A 7 22.15 0.62 -21.17
C ALA A 7 22.36 1.86 -20.28
N MET A 8 22.18 1.75 -18.96
CA MET A 8 22.46 2.83 -18.00
C MET A 8 23.95 3.00 -17.66
N GLN A 9 24.82 2.05 -18.02
CA GLN A 9 26.25 2.09 -17.67
C GLN A 9 26.96 3.42 -18.03
N PRO A 10 26.74 4.03 -19.22
CA PRO A 10 27.38 5.30 -19.57
C PRO A 10 26.99 6.48 -18.66
N PHE A 11 25.87 6.36 -17.94
CA PHE A 11 25.35 7.39 -17.03
C PHE A 11 25.63 7.09 -15.56
N ALA A 12 26.35 6.00 -15.25
CA ALA A 12 26.59 5.54 -13.88
C ALA A 12 27.17 6.64 -12.97
N GLU A 13 28.18 7.37 -13.44
CA GLU A 13 28.82 8.43 -12.66
C GLU A 13 27.86 9.61 -12.41
N THR A 14 27.17 10.07 -13.46
CA THR A 14 26.15 11.14 -13.35
C THR A 14 25.03 10.74 -12.41
N TRP A 15 24.54 9.50 -12.52
CA TRP A 15 23.51 8.94 -11.66
C TRP A 15 23.96 8.88 -10.21
N ARG A 16 25.17 8.36 -9.95
CA ARG A 16 25.75 8.30 -8.62
C ARG A 16 25.87 9.69 -8.00
N LYS A 17 26.46 10.65 -8.73
CA LYS A 17 26.61 12.04 -8.29
C LYS A 17 25.27 12.69 -7.95
N LEU A 18 24.22 12.43 -8.74
CA LEU A 18 22.87 12.94 -8.48
C LEU A 18 22.25 12.39 -7.17
N HIS A 19 22.60 11.15 -6.81
CA HIS A 19 22.08 10.45 -5.64
C HIS A 19 23.00 10.52 -4.42
N THR A 20 24.23 11.01 -4.56
CA THR A 20 25.08 11.41 -3.42
C THR A 20 24.50 12.69 -2.83
N ARG A 21 23.63 12.53 -1.82
CA ARG A 21 22.91 13.64 -1.17
C ARG A 21 23.13 13.61 0.32
N LYS A 22 23.08 14.80 0.94
CA LYS A 22 23.06 14.93 2.40
C LYS A 22 21.97 14.03 2.97
N MET A 23 22.35 13.15 3.89
CA MET A 23 21.42 12.33 4.64
C MET A 23 21.04 12.98 5.96
N HIS A 24 19.88 12.58 6.44
CA HIS A 24 19.39 12.86 7.78
C HIS A 24 19.38 11.55 8.56
N ASP A 25 19.58 11.63 9.86
CA ASP A 25 19.56 10.45 10.72
C ASP A 25 18.23 9.70 10.57
N GLY A 26 18.32 8.40 10.31
CA GLY A 26 17.18 7.53 10.11
C GLY A 26 16.61 6.98 11.42
N GLY A 27 15.38 6.47 11.38
CA GLY A 27 14.69 5.89 12.53
C GLY A 27 15.15 4.50 12.98
N GLY A 28 16.42 4.13 12.75
CA GLY A 28 16.94 2.80 13.10
C GLY A 28 16.30 1.63 12.34
N VAL A 29 15.74 1.89 11.16
CA VAL A 29 15.08 0.89 10.32
C VAL A 29 16.12 0.18 9.45
N ARG A 30 16.10 -1.15 9.47
CA ARG A 30 16.94 -1.97 8.57
C ARG A 30 16.47 -1.79 7.13
N LEU A 31 17.37 -1.37 6.24
CA LEU A 31 17.09 -1.18 4.82
C LEU A 31 17.67 -2.31 3.99
N TYR A 32 16.89 -2.82 3.05
CA TYR A 32 17.31 -3.81 2.06
C TYR A 32 17.45 -3.15 0.70
N ALA A 33 18.47 -3.56 -0.07
CA ALA A 33 18.66 -3.11 -1.44
C ALA A 33 18.69 -4.29 -2.41
N ASN A 34 17.87 -4.25 -3.46
CA ASN A 34 17.89 -5.24 -4.55
C ASN A 34 19.22 -5.25 -5.33
N ALA A 35 20.05 -4.21 -5.16
CA ALA A 35 21.40 -4.16 -5.72
C ALA A 35 22.35 -5.21 -5.12
N VAL A 36 22.07 -5.66 -3.90
CA VAL A 36 22.89 -6.65 -3.17
C VAL A 36 22.06 -7.77 -2.54
N ASN A 37 20.73 -7.69 -2.64
CA ASN A 37 19.76 -8.62 -2.08
C ASN A 37 19.94 -8.89 -0.59
N ALA A 38 20.35 -7.85 0.15
CA ALA A 38 20.67 -7.92 1.57
C ALA A 38 20.40 -6.59 2.26
N ALA A 39 20.40 -6.64 3.59
CA ALA A 39 20.41 -5.45 4.42
C ALA A 39 21.75 -4.72 4.28
N TYR A 40 21.72 -3.39 4.34
CA TYR A 40 22.91 -2.56 4.31
C TYR A 40 22.77 -1.37 5.26
N GLU A 41 23.91 -0.81 5.68
CA GLU A 41 23.95 0.42 6.48
C GLU A 41 23.93 1.64 5.54
N PRO A 42 22.88 2.48 5.59
CA PRO A 42 22.75 3.62 4.69
C PRO A 42 23.66 4.78 5.10
N THR A 43 24.54 5.16 4.19
CA THR A 43 25.20 6.48 4.15
C THR A 43 24.84 7.17 2.83
N SER A 44 25.23 8.44 2.68
CA SER A 44 25.12 9.17 1.42
C SER A 44 25.76 8.38 0.27
N GLU A 45 26.94 7.83 0.52
CA GLU A 45 27.77 7.09 -0.43
C GLU A 45 27.21 5.69 -0.69
N THR A 46 26.92 4.90 0.35
CA THR A 46 26.43 3.53 0.16
C THR A 46 25.05 3.52 -0.49
N SER A 47 24.19 4.50 -0.17
CA SER A 47 22.87 4.61 -0.81
C SER A 47 22.98 5.06 -2.26
N ALA A 48 23.89 5.99 -2.58
CA ALA A 48 24.18 6.33 -3.96
C ALA A 48 24.72 5.12 -4.74
N ASP A 49 25.56 4.29 -4.11
CA ASP A 49 26.07 3.05 -4.71
C ASP A 49 24.93 2.05 -4.97
N MET A 50 24.05 1.81 -3.99
CA MET A 50 22.90 0.90 -4.14
C MET A 50 21.95 1.35 -5.25
N LEU A 51 21.58 2.63 -5.27
CA LEU A 51 20.71 3.22 -6.29
C LEU A 51 21.34 3.19 -7.68
N THR A 52 22.66 3.34 -7.78
CA THR A 52 23.39 3.29 -9.05
C THR A 52 23.47 1.88 -9.59
N ARG A 53 23.82 0.91 -8.74
CA ARG A 53 23.82 -0.52 -9.11
C ARG A 53 22.43 -0.95 -9.55
N GLN A 54 21.40 -0.62 -8.78
CA GLN A 54 20.02 -0.95 -9.16
C GLN A 54 19.58 -0.30 -10.48
N ALA A 55 20.09 0.89 -10.84
CA ALA A 55 19.78 1.51 -12.13
C ALA A 55 20.44 0.79 -13.33
N ILE A 56 21.60 0.18 -13.12
CA ILE A 56 22.41 -0.50 -14.14
C ILE A 56 22.04 -1.98 -14.27
N ASP A 57 21.73 -2.62 -13.16
CA ASP A 57 21.48 -4.05 -13.05
C ASP A 57 19.97 -4.34 -13.00
N THR A 58 19.59 -5.54 -13.42
CA THR A 58 18.21 -6.00 -13.31
C THR A 58 17.79 -6.07 -11.84
N VAL A 59 16.58 -5.61 -11.54
CA VAL A 59 16.00 -5.79 -10.21
C VAL A 59 15.59 -7.24 -10.05
N ASP A 60 16.29 -7.96 -9.17
CA ASP A 60 15.96 -9.31 -8.76
C ASP A 60 15.36 -9.29 -7.35
N PHE A 61 14.03 -9.21 -7.28
CA PHE A 61 13.31 -9.02 -6.02
C PHE A 61 13.21 -10.27 -5.12
N PRO A 62 12.99 -11.49 -5.66
CA PRO A 62 12.84 -12.69 -4.84
C PRO A 62 13.97 -12.91 -3.81
N PRO A 63 15.27 -12.81 -4.16
CA PRO A 63 16.34 -13.04 -3.20
C PRO A 63 16.32 -12.05 -2.03
N THR A 64 15.93 -10.78 -2.26
CA THR A 64 15.78 -9.78 -1.20
C THR A 64 14.70 -10.16 -0.20
N VAL A 65 13.54 -10.61 -0.71
CA VAL A 65 12.42 -11.06 0.14
C VAL A 65 12.81 -12.30 0.93
N GLU A 66 13.47 -13.26 0.29
CA GLU A 66 13.96 -14.46 0.97
C GLU A 66 14.99 -14.12 2.06
N GLN A 67 15.87 -13.15 1.81
CA GLN A 67 16.83 -12.68 2.80
C GLN A 67 16.13 -12.00 3.97
N ALA A 68 15.16 -11.12 3.71
CA ALA A 68 14.35 -10.50 4.76
C ALA A 68 13.62 -11.54 5.62
N TRP A 69 13.08 -12.60 5.00
CA TRP A 69 12.47 -13.72 5.72
C TRP A 69 13.50 -14.48 6.55
N LYS A 70 14.69 -14.79 6.01
CA LYS A 70 15.79 -15.43 6.78
C LYS A 70 16.21 -14.58 7.98
N ASP A 71 16.16 -13.26 7.84
CA ASP A 71 16.48 -12.30 8.90
C ASP A 71 15.34 -12.11 9.93
N GLY A 72 14.25 -12.88 9.82
CA GLY A 72 13.15 -12.94 10.78
C GLY A 72 11.90 -12.13 10.40
N VAL A 73 11.83 -11.51 9.23
CA VAL A 73 10.62 -10.78 8.80
C VAL A 73 9.51 -11.77 8.48
N ARG A 74 8.34 -11.60 9.09
CA ARG A 74 7.16 -12.45 8.88
C ARG A 74 5.92 -11.70 8.41
N THR A 75 5.91 -10.37 8.51
CA THR A 75 4.79 -9.54 8.10
C THR A 75 5.25 -8.55 7.04
N PHE A 76 4.62 -8.59 5.87
CA PHE A 76 4.94 -7.76 4.73
C PHE A 76 3.79 -6.80 4.47
N VAL A 77 4.09 -5.50 4.38
CA VAL A 77 3.10 -4.46 4.09
C VAL A 77 3.50 -3.80 2.78
N GLU A 78 2.66 -3.90 1.76
CA GLU A 78 2.86 -3.23 0.47
C GLU A 78 2.21 -1.85 0.49
N LEU A 79 3.07 -0.82 0.44
CA LEU A 79 2.67 0.58 0.32
C LEU A 79 2.75 1.01 -1.15
N GLY A 80 1.63 0.98 -1.84
CA GLY A 80 1.55 1.41 -3.22
C GLY A 80 0.29 0.92 -3.92
N PRO A 81 0.01 1.43 -5.12
CA PRO A 81 -1.21 1.11 -5.83
C PRO A 81 -1.24 -0.37 -6.22
N ARG A 82 -2.40 -1.02 -6.02
CA ARG A 82 -2.67 -2.46 -6.24
C ARG A 82 -2.07 -3.35 -5.14
N ASP A 83 -1.78 -4.59 -5.49
CA ASP A 83 -1.31 -5.67 -4.62
C ASP A 83 -0.29 -6.57 -5.34
N THR A 84 0.46 -6.00 -6.30
CA THR A 84 1.38 -6.75 -7.17
C THR A 84 2.46 -7.47 -6.38
N LEU A 85 3.10 -6.77 -5.43
CA LEU A 85 4.17 -7.36 -4.64
C LEU A 85 3.61 -8.34 -3.60
N THR A 86 2.46 -8.03 -3.01
CA THR A 86 1.72 -8.92 -2.11
C THR A 86 1.39 -10.24 -2.80
N ALA A 87 0.90 -10.19 -4.05
CA ALA A 87 0.64 -11.38 -4.85
C ALA A 87 1.92 -12.16 -5.18
N ALA A 88 3.02 -11.46 -5.49
CA ALA A 88 4.31 -12.10 -5.79
C ALA A 88 4.88 -12.88 -4.59
N LEU A 89 4.59 -12.46 -3.35
CA LEU A 89 5.04 -13.18 -2.14
C LEU A 89 4.55 -14.63 -2.10
N GLY A 90 3.36 -14.93 -2.65
CA GLY A 90 2.84 -16.30 -2.70
C GLY A 90 3.75 -17.25 -3.46
N ASN A 91 4.42 -16.76 -4.50
CA ASN A 91 5.39 -17.52 -5.28
C ASN A 91 6.78 -17.51 -4.62
N ILE A 92 7.21 -16.36 -4.08
CA ILE A 92 8.56 -16.21 -3.51
C ILE A 92 8.73 -16.98 -2.19
N LEU A 93 7.68 -17.00 -1.37
CA LEU A 93 7.67 -17.60 -0.04
C LEU A 93 6.77 -18.84 0.02
N GLU A 94 6.62 -19.55 -1.11
CA GLU A 94 5.83 -20.79 -1.17
C GLU A 94 6.28 -21.77 -0.06
N GLY A 95 5.30 -22.27 0.70
CA GLY A 95 5.55 -23.20 1.81
C GLY A 95 6.21 -22.60 3.06
N LYS A 96 6.36 -21.27 3.14
CA LYS A 96 6.92 -20.57 4.31
C LYS A 96 5.82 -19.80 5.05
N ASP A 97 5.91 -19.71 6.37
CA ASP A 97 4.97 -18.89 7.16
C ASP A 97 5.26 -17.40 6.95
N TYR A 98 4.23 -16.65 6.53
CA TYR A 98 4.23 -15.19 6.47
C TYR A 98 2.80 -14.64 6.42
N ASN A 99 2.66 -13.36 6.78
CA ASN A 99 1.45 -12.56 6.61
C ASN A 99 1.75 -11.41 5.65
N ALA A 100 0.81 -11.07 4.76
CA ALA A 100 0.98 -9.95 3.84
C ALA A 100 -0.31 -9.14 3.62
N VAL A 101 -0.18 -7.83 3.46
CA VAL A 101 -1.30 -6.91 3.19
C VAL A 101 -0.88 -5.78 2.25
N ALA A 102 -1.70 -5.51 1.24
CA ALA A 102 -1.59 -4.32 0.41
C ALA A 102 -2.52 -3.21 0.92
N THR A 103 -2.08 -1.96 0.81
CA THR A 103 -2.72 -0.81 1.48
C THR A 103 -3.41 0.18 0.54
N ASP A 104 -3.31 0.03 -0.77
CA ASP A 104 -3.88 0.95 -1.76
C ASP A 104 -4.36 0.19 -3.02
N ARG A 105 -5.30 -0.73 -2.83
CA ARG A 105 -5.96 -1.45 -3.93
C ARG A 105 -6.91 -0.53 -4.70
N ILE A 106 -6.90 -0.68 -6.02
CA ILE A 106 -7.82 0.04 -6.91
C ILE A 106 -9.25 -0.42 -6.60
N GLU A 107 -10.21 0.51 -6.67
CA GLU A 107 -11.66 0.29 -6.46
C GLU A 107 -12.12 0.15 -4.99
N THR A 108 -11.20 0.23 -4.01
CA THR A 108 -11.54 0.22 -2.58
C THR A 108 -11.26 1.57 -1.92
N ALA A 109 -12.16 2.03 -1.04
CA ALA A 109 -12.05 3.34 -0.39
C ALA A 109 -10.79 3.47 0.50
N ASP A 110 -10.03 4.55 0.31
CA ASP A 110 -8.70 4.76 0.91
C ASP A 110 -8.68 4.66 2.45
N LEU A 111 -9.66 5.25 3.14
CA LEU A 111 -9.72 5.22 4.61
C LEU A 111 -10.13 3.84 5.17
N GLY A 112 -10.91 3.07 4.41
CA GLY A 112 -11.26 1.69 4.77
C GLY A 112 -10.02 0.80 4.76
N GLN A 113 -9.17 0.94 3.75
CA GLN A 113 -7.93 0.18 3.64
C GLN A 113 -6.93 0.49 4.76
N VAL A 114 -6.89 1.74 5.25
CA VAL A 114 -6.10 2.09 6.44
C VAL A 114 -6.66 1.43 7.70
N ALA A 115 -7.98 1.34 7.84
CA ALA A 115 -8.61 0.63 8.95
C ALA A 115 -8.34 -0.88 8.90
N ASP A 116 -8.42 -1.47 7.70
CA ASP A 116 -8.10 -2.89 7.46
C ASP A 116 -6.63 -3.19 7.77
N LEU A 117 -5.70 -2.32 7.37
CA LEU A 117 -4.29 -2.43 7.74
C LEU A 117 -4.12 -2.39 9.26
N ALA A 118 -4.76 -1.45 9.96
CA ALA A 118 -4.67 -1.35 11.40
C ALA A 118 -5.20 -2.61 12.09
N ALA A 119 -6.34 -3.13 11.64
CA ALA A 119 -6.92 -4.37 12.13
C ALA A 119 -6.03 -5.58 11.84
N PHE A 120 -5.46 -5.67 10.63
CA PHE A 120 -4.51 -6.72 10.25
C PHE A 120 -3.27 -6.71 11.15
N LEU A 121 -2.65 -5.54 11.36
CA LEU A 121 -1.47 -5.43 12.22
C LEU A 121 -1.80 -5.77 13.68
N PHE A 122 -2.97 -5.39 14.16
CA PHE A 122 -3.45 -5.76 15.49
C PHE A 122 -3.65 -7.28 15.64
N ALA A 123 -4.29 -7.92 14.66
CA ALA A 123 -4.47 -9.37 14.64
C ALA A 123 -3.14 -10.13 14.52
N ASP A 124 -2.14 -9.53 13.86
CA ASP A 124 -0.74 -10.01 13.80
C ASP A 124 0.05 -9.78 15.11
N GLY A 125 -0.60 -9.27 16.17
CA GLY A 125 0.00 -9.07 17.50
C GLY A 125 0.76 -7.76 17.66
N ARG A 126 0.61 -6.80 16.74
CA ARG A 126 1.25 -5.48 16.82
C ARG A 126 0.33 -4.48 17.53
N ALA A 127 0.91 -3.39 18.04
CA ALA A 127 0.18 -2.33 18.72
C ALA A 127 0.13 -1.04 17.87
N PRO A 128 -0.64 -1.00 16.76
CA PRO A 128 -0.81 0.24 15.99
C PRO A 128 -1.55 1.28 16.85
N LYS A 129 -1.23 2.56 16.62
CA LYS A 129 -1.95 3.66 17.27
C LYS A 129 -3.36 3.75 16.68
N MET A 130 -4.33 3.14 17.35
CA MET A 130 -5.71 3.05 16.86
C MET A 130 -6.46 4.38 16.90
N LYS A 131 -6.15 5.25 17.87
CA LYS A 131 -6.89 6.51 18.05
C LYS A 131 -6.93 7.40 16.80
N PRO A 132 -5.79 7.71 16.13
CA PRO A 132 -5.81 8.46 14.88
C PRO A 132 -6.68 7.84 13.77
N VAL A 133 -6.69 6.51 13.65
CA VAL A 133 -7.50 5.80 12.67
C VAL A 133 -8.98 5.94 12.99
N ALA A 134 -9.36 5.75 14.26
CA ALA A 134 -10.73 5.94 14.72
C ALA A 134 -11.21 7.39 14.53
N ASP A 135 -10.39 8.38 14.91
CA ASP A 135 -10.71 9.80 14.75
C ASP A 135 -10.92 10.17 13.27
N ALA A 136 -10.10 9.62 12.37
CA ALA A 136 -10.24 9.83 10.92
C ALA A 136 -11.52 9.19 10.38
N LEU A 137 -11.87 7.97 10.80
CA LEU A 137 -13.12 7.29 10.44
C LEU A 137 -14.34 8.09 10.92
N ASP A 138 -14.31 8.61 12.13
CA ASP A 138 -15.40 9.44 12.67
C ASP A 138 -15.52 10.79 11.94
N ALA A 139 -14.39 11.39 11.54
CA ALA A 139 -14.40 12.56 10.67
C ALA A 139 -15.04 12.25 9.31
N ALA A 140 -14.69 11.12 8.69
CA ALA A 140 -15.27 10.70 7.41
C ALA A 140 -16.77 10.39 7.52
N ARG A 141 -17.23 9.77 8.61
CA ARG A 141 -18.67 9.54 8.86
C ARG A 141 -19.47 10.83 9.00
N ARG A 142 -18.85 11.88 9.56
CA ARG A 142 -19.47 13.22 9.68
C ARG A 142 -19.51 13.98 8.37
N ASN A 143 -18.69 13.62 7.38
CA ASN A 143 -18.80 14.14 6.03
C ASN A 143 -20.10 13.63 5.41
N ARG A 144 -21.19 14.36 5.66
CA ARG A 144 -22.40 14.25 4.84
C ARG A 144 -22.01 14.65 3.43
N THR A 145 -22.07 13.70 2.50
CA THR A 145 -22.14 14.03 1.08
C THR A 145 -23.37 14.91 0.90
N VAL A 146 -23.18 16.22 0.80
CA VAL A 146 -24.22 17.11 0.33
C VAL A 146 -24.50 16.66 -1.10
N ARG A 147 -25.75 16.25 -1.37
CA ARG A 147 -26.16 15.98 -2.74
C ARG A 147 -25.77 17.22 -3.55
N PRO A 148 -24.91 17.10 -4.58
CA PRO A 148 -24.47 18.27 -5.31
C PRO A 148 -25.73 19.01 -5.76
N ALA A 149 -25.82 20.30 -5.44
CA ALA A 149 -26.87 21.12 -5.99
C ALA A 149 -26.77 21.00 -7.52
N PRO A 150 -27.91 20.92 -8.24
CA PRO A 150 -27.88 20.93 -9.70
C PRO A 150 -26.96 22.06 -10.16
N TRP A 151 -26.01 21.76 -11.04
CA TRP A 151 -25.12 22.81 -11.57
C TRP A 151 -25.99 23.90 -12.19
N ALA A 152 -25.65 25.18 -11.91
CA ALA A 152 -26.39 26.32 -12.44
C ALA A 152 -26.34 26.43 -13.98
N LEU A 153 -25.49 25.62 -14.63
CA LEU A 153 -25.32 25.55 -16.07
C LEU A 153 -25.68 24.16 -16.58
N THR A 154 -26.78 24.09 -17.32
CA THR A 154 -27.10 22.95 -18.19
C THR A 154 -26.72 23.30 -19.62
N ARG A 155 -25.85 22.50 -20.24
CA ARG A 155 -25.63 22.52 -21.70
C ARG A 155 -26.37 21.35 -22.33
N ASP A 156 -27.02 21.59 -23.45
CA ASP A 156 -27.54 20.51 -24.27
C ASP A 156 -26.37 19.68 -24.79
N VAL A 157 -26.44 18.38 -24.57
CA VAL A 157 -25.49 17.42 -25.13
C VAL A 157 -25.83 17.17 -26.60
N PRO A 158 -24.84 17.08 -27.51
CA PRO A 158 -25.08 16.92 -28.95
C PRO A 158 -25.52 15.49 -29.34
N TYR A 159 -25.70 14.61 -28.36
CA TYR A 159 -26.15 13.24 -28.57
C TYR A 159 -27.51 13.01 -27.90
N ALA A 160 -28.29 12.08 -28.44
CA ALA A 160 -29.57 11.71 -27.89
C ALA A 160 -29.42 11.26 -26.42
N LYS A 161 -30.29 11.76 -25.54
CA LYS A 161 -30.32 11.32 -24.15
C LYS A 161 -30.52 9.80 -24.13
N PRO A 162 -29.71 9.03 -23.37
CA PRO A 162 -29.92 7.60 -23.26
C PRO A 162 -31.33 7.34 -22.73
N ILE A 163 -32.08 6.50 -23.43
CA ILE A 163 -33.37 6.02 -22.96
C ILE A 163 -33.06 5.03 -21.83
N VAL A 164 -33.23 5.48 -20.58
CA VAL A 164 -33.11 4.59 -19.43
C VAL A 164 -34.41 3.76 -19.37
N PRO A 165 -34.37 2.44 -19.63
CA PRO A 165 -35.56 1.62 -19.47
C PRO A 165 -36.04 1.70 -18.02
N ALA A 166 -37.35 1.69 -17.82
CA ALA A 166 -37.92 1.68 -16.48
C ALA A 166 -37.34 0.48 -15.72
N LEU A 167 -36.58 0.75 -14.65
CA LEU A 167 -36.15 -0.30 -13.74
C LEU A 167 -37.42 -0.92 -13.15
N ILE A 168 -37.68 -2.18 -13.48
CA ILE A 168 -38.70 -2.95 -12.81
C ILE A 168 -38.29 -2.97 -11.33
N PRO A 169 -39.14 -2.52 -10.39
CA PRO A 169 -38.82 -2.59 -8.99
C PRO A 169 -38.67 -4.05 -8.60
N THR A 170 -37.43 -4.53 -8.57
CA THR A 170 -37.10 -5.78 -7.91
C THR A 170 -37.41 -5.60 -6.44
N SER A 171 -38.06 -6.62 -5.86
CA SER A 171 -38.51 -6.65 -4.47
C SER A 171 -37.52 -5.93 -3.56
N ARG A 172 -37.99 -4.95 -2.79
CA ARG A 172 -37.18 -4.36 -1.71
C ARG A 172 -36.68 -5.52 -0.86
N MET A 173 -35.36 -5.64 -0.74
CA MET A 173 -34.79 -6.53 0.28
C MET A 173 -35.36 -6.11 1.64
N PRO A 174 -35.76 -7.05 2.50
CA PRO A 174 -36.20 -6.72 3.84
C PRO A 174 -35.11 -5.92 4.56
N VAL A 175 -35.53 -5.02 5.45
CA VAL A 175 -34.61 -4.26 6.31
C VAL A 175 -33.67 -5.24 7.00
N ALA A 176 -32.36 -4.96 6.94
CA ALA A 176 -31.36 -5.77 7.60
C ALA A 176 -31.71 -5.91 9.10
N PRO A 177 -31.71 -7.12 9.66
CA PRO A 177 -32.04 -7.33 11.06
C PRO A 177 -31.04 -6.59 11.95
N ILE A 178 -31.54 -6.05 13.07
CA ILE A 178 -30.67 -5.48 14.11
C ILE A 178 -29.94 -6.65 14.77
N LEU A 179 -28.62 -6.74 14.54
CA LEU A 179 -27.76 -7.69 15.24
C LEU A 179 -27.49 -7.20 16.66
N ALA A 180 -27.34 -8.15 17.59
CA ALA A 180 -26.92 -7.84 18.94
C ALA A 180 -25.54 -7.16 18.94
N ALA A 181 -25.30 -6.27 19.90
CA ALA A 181 -23.98 -5.67 20.10
C ALA A 181 -22.95 -6.78 20.34
N VAL A 182 -21.83 -6.72 19.63
CA VAL A 182 -20.69 -7.60 19.88
C VAL A 182 -20.11 -7.24 21.25
N ASN A 183 -20.28 -8.11 22.24
CA ASN A 183 -19.60 -8.00 23.52
C ASN A 183 -18.16 -8.49 23.34
N TYR A 184 -17.22 -7.56 23.29
CA TYR A 184 -15.80 -7.89 23.37
C TYR A 184 -15.47 -8.34 24.81
N PRO A 185 -14.66 -9.39 24.99
CA PRO A 185 -14.15 -9.75 26.31
C PRO A 185 -13.36 -8.58 26.90
N ALA A 186 -13.44 -8.42 28.22
CA ALA A 186 -12.64 -7.43 28.94
C ALA A 186 -11.14 -7.68 28.66
N PRO A 187 -10.31 -6.63 28.55
CA PRO A 187 -8.86 -6.80 28.48
C PRO A 187 -8.39 -7.62 29.68
N CYS A 188 -7.55 -8.63 29.45
CA CYS A 188 -6.85 -9.31 30.55
C CYS A 188 -5.88 -8.32 31.22
N ASP A 189 -5.85 -8.32 32.55
CA ASP A 189 -4.87 -7.59 33.38
C ASP A 189 -3.42 -8.06 33.12
#